data_AF-A0AAN5CPV8-F1
#
_entry.id   AF-A0AAN5CPV8-F1
#
_cell.length_a   1.000
_cell.length_b   1.000
_cell.length_c   1.000
_cell.angle_alpha   90.00
_cell.angle_beta   90.00
_cell.angle_gamma   90.00
#
_symmetry.space_group_name_H-M   'P 1'
#
loop_
_entity.id
_entity.type
_entity.pdbx_description
1 polymer ?
#
loop_
_entity_poly.entity_id
_entity_poly.type
_entity_poly.pdbx_seq_one_letter_code
_entity_poly.pdbx_strand_id
1 'polypeptide(L)'
;QKPSVETRVAHSLHETFLAPVHSGHIRYSSHFTASFFNLLLPDTTAIQSYNEDSVLRIDHMIDDLVSYEGLDRLSVLLTGSKGVGKSTFSRKLVNYLWGTGGREIYYMDLDIGQSEFTPPGIISCTKITKPILDLPFNHQEVFFENSFFVGNITVKEDDEKRYLAAVDALYDRYLEQSPPNSTLVVNTMGWIVDFGRVVLNHVCQKLYPRYVVRLSGCHEVPSPMYQLPLSLASNLRQVSIGWRPNYYRGESPLSAANLRELTTISYFAKCLPESRPVLSAMVEAVPFQIDFSSLVILLPPGHRSLPDKAVFAALNLSAVALCSIGECTLSKATRRRMLGSDELPWLVLSTPSTPPTRVMGYGIIRGADMERRLLHVISPLSIEQMNEVDSIASLQGVPLPLPIIQSQSHTHQPYVLGNGEESEPKRGVITDLYHPFISRTALNNTRRQ
;
A
#
# COMPACT_ATOMS: atom_id res chain seq x y z
N GLN A 1 3.80 -29.93 2.95
CA GLN A 1 2.63 -29.05 2.73
C GLN A 1 2.74 -28.43 1.34
N LYS A 2 1.64 -28.25 0.62
CA LYS A 2 1.67 -27.47 -0.64
C LYS A 2 1.96 -26.00 -0.29
N PRO A 3 2.84 -25.31 -1.03
CA PRO A 3 3.08 -23.88 -0.82
C PRO A 3 1.77 -23.08 -0.98
N SER A 4 1.59 -22.02 -0.20
CA SER A 4 0.38 -21.18 -0.24
C SER A 4 0.19 -20.55 -1.63
N VAL A 5 -1.02 -20.08 -1.95
CA VAL A 5 -1.30 -19.40 -3.22
C VAL A 5 -0.35 -18.21 -3.41
N GLU A 6 -0.13 -17.43 -2.35
CA GLU A 6 0.81 -16.30 -2.34
C GLU A 6 2.23 -16.77 -2.65
N THR A 7 2.66 -17.88 -2.04
CA THR A 7 3.98 -18.46 -2.29
C THR A 7 4.13 -18.93 -3.73
N ARG A 8 3.06 -19.48 -4.34
CA ARG A 8 3.07 -19.94 -5.73
C ARG A 8 3.05 -18.79 -6.73
N VAL A 9 2.26 -17.75 -6.46
CA VAL A 9 2.25 -16.52 -7.26
C VAL A 9 3.60 -15.85 -7.14
N ALA A 10 4.11 -15.61 -5.92
CA ALA A 10 5.45 -15.05 -5.69
C ALA A 10 6.56 -15.89 -6.34
N HIS A 11 6.46 -17.22 -6.32
CA HIS A 11 7.36 -18.12 -7.04
C HIS A 11 7.23 -17.98 -8.56
N SER A 12 6.03 -17.79 -9.10
CA SER A 12 5.81 -17.52 -10.52
C SER A 12 6.35 -16.15 -10.92
N LEU A 13 6.16 -15.12 -10.09
CA LEU A 13 6.78 -13.81 -10.26
C LEU A 13 8.30 -13.96 -10.23
N HIS A 14 8.85 -14.75 -9.30
CA HIS A 14 10.28 -15.01 -9.18
C HIS A 14 10.88 -15.76 -10.37
N GLU A 15 10.26 -16.86 -10.81
CA GLU A 15 10.72 -17.64 -11.97
C GLU A 15 10.66 -16.84 -13.28
N THR A 16 9.65 -15.97 -13.43
CA THR A 16 9.41 -15.25 -14.70
C THR A 16 10.22 -13.95 -14.79
N PHE A 17 10.51 -13.30 -13.65
CA PHE A 17 11.18 -11.99 -13.61
C PHE A 17 12.59 -12.02 -13.06
N LEU A 18 12.87 -12.99 -12.18
CA LEU A 18 13.99 -12.90 -11.24
C LEU A 18 14.97 -14.08 -11.37
N ALA A 19 14.64 -15.12 -12.15
CA ALA A 19 15.55 -16.22 -12.45
C ALA A 19 16.38 -15.93 -13.71
N PRO A 20 17.72 -16.13 -13.69
CA PRO A 20 18.55 -16.00 -14.88
C PRO A 20 18.26 -17.16 -15.84
N VAL A 21 18.15 -16.84 -17.13
CA VAL A 21 18.12 -17.84 -18.19
C VAL A 21 19.47 -18.60 -18.25
N HIS A 22 19.38 -19.93 -18.09
CA HIS A 22 20.40 -21.00 -18.28
C HIS A 22 21.41 -21.18 -17.13
N SER A 23 21.39 -22.26 -16.34
CA SER A 23 21.71 -23.65 -16.70
C SER A 23 21.45 -24.57 -15.47
N GLY A 24 21.32 -25.88 -15.70
CA GLY A 24 20.44 -26.77 -14.94
C GLY A 24 20.83 -27.23 -13.52
N HIS A 25 19.81 -27.88 -12.94
CA HIS A 25 19.71 -28.66 -11.70
C HIS A 25 18.97 -27.99 -10.52
N ILE A 26 17.79 -28.55 -10.22
CA ILE A 26 16.85 -28.15 -9.16
C ILE A 26 17.02 -29.12 -7.97
N ARG A 27 17.09 -28.61 -6.72
CA ARG A 27 16.14 -28.91 -5.61
C ARG A 27 16.62 -28.37 -4.24
N TYR A 28 15.89 -27.32 -3.81
CA TYR A 28 15.47 -26.86 -2.48
C TYR A 28 16.46 -26.78 -1.29
N SER A 29 16.61 -25.55 -0.75
CA SER A 29 16.17 -25.11 0.59
C SER A 29 16.99 -23.89 1.03
N SER A 30 16.33 -22.86 1.58
CA SER A 30 16.95 -21.74 2.33
C SER A 30 18.03 -20.83 1.68
N HIS A 31 18.24 -20.86 0.37
CA HIS A 31 19.16 -19.92 -0.32
C HIS A 31 18.49 -18.73 -1.02
N PHE A 32 17.24 -18.41 -0.67
CA PHE A 32 16.44 -17.32 -1.26
C PHE A 32 16.90 -15.90 -0.85
N THR A 33 18.01 -15.77 -0.14
CA THR A 33 18.34 -14.56 0.64
C THR A 33 19.65 -13.86 0.29
N ALA A 34 20.50 -14.37 -0.61
CA ALA A 34 21.81 -13.74 -0.85
C ALA A 34 21.93 -13.09 -2.23
N SER A 35 21.76 -13.83 -3.32
CA SER A 35 22.04 -13.31 -4.67
C SER A 35 20.94 -12.39 -5.21
N PHE A 36 19.68 -12.60 -4.83
CA PHE A 36 18.57 -11.71 -5.19
C PHE A 36 18.55 -10.42 -4.34
N PHE A 37 18.95 -10.54 -3.07
CA PHE A 37 19.26 -9.38 -2.22
C PHE A 37 20.48 -8.61 -2.75
N ASN A 38 21.51 -9.27 -3.29
CA ASN A 38 22.69 -8.61 -3.90
C ASN A 38 22.42 -7.95 -5.27
N LEU A 39 21.29 -8.27 -5.94
CA LEU A 39 20.89 -7.66 -7.20
C LEU A 39 19.97 -6.43 -6.99
N LEU A 40 19.23 -6.40 -5.88
CA LEU A 40 18.36 -5.28 -5.46
C LEU A 40 19.01 -4.36 -4.41
N LEU A 41 20.01 -4.87 -3.69
CA LEU A 41 21.00 -4.12 -2.92
C LEU A 41 22.33 -4.42 -3.62
N PRO A 42 22.85 -3.53 -4.47
CA PRO A 42 24.11 -3.81 -5.14
C PRO A 42 25.19 -4.11 -4.09
N ASP A 43 25.84 -5.28 -4.21
CA ASP A 43 26.90 -5.80 -3.34
C ASP A 43 26.80 -5.38 -1.87
N THR A 44 26.29 -6.25 -1.00
CA THR A 44 26.37 -6.05 0.47
C THR A 44 27.80 -6.06 1.03
N THR A 45 28.85 -6.13 0.20
CA THR A 45 30.20 -5.71 0.61
C THR A 45 30.36 -4.19 0.68
N ALA A 46 29.46 -3.42 0.06
CA ALA A 46 29.31 -2.01 0.34
C ALA A 46 28.53 -1.85 1.65
N ILE A 47 29.27 -1.84 2.76
CA ILE A 47 28.76 -1.40 4.05
C ILE A 47 28.07 -0.05 3.80
N GLN A 48 26.76 0.03 4.08
CA GLN A 48 26.08 1.31 4.23
C GLN A 48 26.81 2.06 5.35
N SER A 49 27.80 2.86 4.98
CA SER A 49 28.62 3.58 5.94
C SER A 49 27.87 4.85 6.32
N TYR A 50 27.03 4.71 7.34
CA TYR A 50 26.71 5.86 8.18
C TYR A 50 28.02 6.40 8.75
N ASN A 51 28.12 7.72 8.92
CA ASN A 51 29.28 8.26 9.63
C ASN A 51 29.25 7.77 11.10
N GLU A 52 30.42 7.65 11.74
CA GLU A 52 30.55 7.09 13.10
C GLU A 52 29.65 7.80 14.12
N ASP A 53 29.56 9.14 14.04
CA ASP A 53 28.69 9.95 14.89
C ASP A 53 27.19 9.62 14.68
N SER A 54 26.76 9.33 13.44
CA SER A 54 25.39 8.87 13.15
C SER A 54 25.14 7.50 13.74
N VAL A 55 26.11 6.58 13.66
CA VAL A 55 26.01 5.24 14.28
C VAL A 55 25.84 5.38 15.78
N LEU A 56 26.71 6.14 16.46
CA LEU A 56 26.63 6.37 17.90
C LEU A 56 25.27 6.96 18.33
N ARG A 57 24.72 7.89 17.55
CA ARG A 57 23.39 8.47 17.84
C ARG A 57 22.25 7.47 17.63
N ILE A 58 22.35 6.61 16.62
CA ILE A 58 21.39 5.53 16.39
C ILE A 58 21.45 4.51 17.53
N ASP A 59 22.65 4.07 17.90
CA ASP A 59 22.87 3.12 18.99
C ASP A 59 22.33 3.68 20.31
N HIS A 60 22.65 4.93 20.63
CA HIS A 60 22.11 5.59 21.82
C HIS A 60 20.58 5.68 21.82
N MET A 61 19.97 5.99 20.67
CA MET A 61 18.52 5.99 20.53
C MET A 61 17.93 4.59 20.76
N ILE A 62 18.53 3.56 20.16
CA ILE A 62 18.09 2.18 20.29
C ILE A 62 18.21 1.72 21.75
N ASP A 63 19.35 1.98 22.40
CA ASP A 63 19.59 1.65 23.79
C ASP A 63 18.57 2.33 24.71
N ASP A 64 18.30 3.63 24.49
CA ASP A 64 17.27 4.36 25.23
C ASP A 64 15.86 3.78 25.00
N LEU A 65 15.51 3.36 23.78
CA LEU A 65 14.21 2.73 23.49
C LEU A 65 14.07 1.34 24.14
N VAL A 66 15.15 0.55 24.16
CA VAL A 66 15.16 -0.83 24.67
C VAL A 66 15.24 -0.87 26.19
N SER A 67 16.02 0.03 26.80
CA SER A 67 16.20 0.12 28.25
C SER A 67 15.09 0.90 28.97
N TYR A 68 14.18 1.54 28.24
CA TYR A 68 13.10 2.31 28.85
C TYR A 68 12.01 1.42 29.44
N GLU A 69 11.97 1.34 30.77
CA GLU A 69 11.03 0.53 31.57
C GLU A 69 9.70 1.22 31.86
N GLY A 70 9.52 2.49 31.46
CA GLY A 70 8.27 3.22 31.69
C GLY A 70 7.09 2.59 30.93
N LEU A 71 5.87 2.76 31.46
CA LEU A 71 4.65 2.23 30.82
C LEU A 71 4.09 3.15 29.73
N ASP A 72 4.73 4.28 29.47
CA ASP A 72 4.31 5.21 28.43
C ASP A 72 4.53 4.62 27.04
N ARG A 73 3.66 5.01 26.10
CA ARG A 73 3.84 4.68 24.68
C ARG A 73 5.01 5.51 24.14
N LEU A 74 5.90 4.86 23.42
CA LEU A 74 7.00 5.53 22.74
C LEU A 74 6.70 5.65 21.26
N SER A 75 7.27 6.66 20.61
CA SER A 75 7.14 6.83 19.17
C SER A 75 8.41 7.38 18.55
N VAL A 76 8.74 6.87 17.37
CA VAL A 76 9.88 7.26 16.55
C VAL A 76 9.36 7.67 15.18
N LEU A 77 9.53 8.93 14.83
CA LEU A 77 9.12 9.49 13.54
C LEU A 77 10.30 9.56 12.58
N LEU A 78 10.18 8.98 11.40
CA LEU A 78 11.20 9.04 10.36
C LEU A 78 10.86 10.10 9.32
N THR A 79 11.80 10.99 9.03
CA THR A 79 11.65 12.04 8.01
C THR A 79 12.88 12.11 7.10
N GLY A 80 12.72 12.67 5.90
CA GLY A 80 13.74 12.69 4.86
C GLY A 80 13.14 12.68 3.46
N SER A 81 13.90 13.11 2.45
CA SER A 81 13.42 13.18 1.08
C SER A 81 13.15 11.79 0.47
N LYS A 82 12.63 11.78 -0.76
CA LYS A 82 12.42 10.53 -1.50
C LYS A 82 13.77 9.85 -1.76
N GLY A 83 13.85 8.55 -1.50
CA GLY A 83 15.01 7.72 -1.84
C GLY A 83 16.15 7.72 -0.81
N VAL A 84 16.04 8.43 0.32
CA VAL A 84 17.07 8.42 1.38
C VAL A 84 17.10 7.15 2.24
N GLY A 85 16.21 6.18 1.97
CA GLY A 85 16.17 4.90 2.67
C GLY A 85 15.28 4.83 3.91
N LYS A 86 14.30 5.73 4.07
CA LYS A 86 13.35 5.74 5.22
C LYS A 86 12.69 4.38 5.45
N SER A 87 12.04 3.81 4.43
CA SER A 87 11.37 2.50 4.54
C SER A 87 12.35 1.34 4.80
N THR A 88 13.63 1.49 4.44
CA THR A 88 14.65 0.48 4.76
C THR A 88 15.09 0.59 6.22
N PHE A 89 15.33 1.81 6.71
CA PHE A 89 15.66 2.05 8.10
C PHE A 89 14.51 1.66 9.03
N SER A 90 13.28 2.00 8.66
CA SER A 90 12.06 1.69 9.40
C SER A 90 11.90 0.19 9.62
N ARG A 91 12.04 -0.62 8.56
CA ARG A 91 12.00 -2.09 8.63
C ARG A 91 13.11 -2.66 9.52
N LYS A 92 14.35 -2.17 9.39
CA LYS A 92 15.47 -2.58 10.24
C LYS A 92 15.21 -2.28 11.71
N LEU A 93 14.76 -1.06 12.02
CA LEU A 93 14.45 -0.63 13.38
C LEU A 93 13.32 -1.47 13.98
N VAL A 94 12.22 -1.65 13.24
CA VAL A 94 11.09 -2.50 13.65
C VAL A 94 11.55 -3.92 13.96
N ASN A 95 12.31 -4.55 13.06
CA ASN A 95 12.78 -5.92 13.26
C ASN A 95 13.69 -6.04 14.48
N TYR A 96 14.57 -5.05 14.69
CA TYR A 96 15.44 -5.02 15.86
C TYR A 96 14.64 -4.91 17.14
N LEU A 97 13.76 -3.90 17.24
CA LEU A 97 12.92 -3.66 18.43
C LEU A 97 11.96 -4.82 18.70
N TRP A 98 11.40 -5.43 17.66
CA TRP A 98 10.54 -6.60 17.80
C TRP A 98 11.33 -7.80 18.32
N GLY A 99 12.57 -7.98 17.83
CA GLY A 99 13.45 -9.07 18.25
C GLY A 99 13.91 -9.01 19.71
N THR A 100 13.86 -7.84 20.36
CA THR A 100 14.18 -7.75 21.80
C THR A 100 13.06 -8.28 22.70
N GLY A 101 11.83 -8.38 22.18
CA GLY A 101 10.67 -8.93 22.89
C GLY A 101 10.16 -8.08 24.07
N GLY A 102 10.67 -6.85 24.26
CA GLY A 102 10.34 -6.05 25.44
C GLY A 102 9.01 -5.28 25.38
N ARG A 103 8.60 -4.82 24.18
CA ARG A 103 7.45 -3.93 23.97
C ARG A 103 6.69 -4.34 22.71
N GLU A 104 5.38 -4.12 22.68
CA GLU A 104 4.61 -4.33 21.45
C GLU A 104 4.98 -3.28 20.40
N ILE A 105 5.25 -3.72 19.18
CA ILE A 105 5.71 -2.84 18.10
C ILE A 105 4.58 -2.60 17.11
N TYR A 106 4.35 -1.32 16.79
CA TYR A 106 3.41 -0.88 15.77
C TYR A 106 4.14 -0.10 14.69
N TYR A 107 3.69 -0.25 13.46
CA TYR A 107 4.21 0.46 12.29
C TYR A 107 3.11 1.32 11.67
N MET A 108 3.28 2.63 11.70
CA MET A 108 2.38 3.57 11.05
C MET A 108 3.00 4.07 9.76
N ASP A 109 2.32 3.84 8.64
CA ASP A 109 2.75 4.30 7.34
C ASP A 109 1.90 5.48 6.85
N LEU A 110 2.57 6.61 6.71
CA LEU A 110 2.03 7.85 6.17
C LEU A 110 2.53 8.11 4.74
N ASP A 111 3.18 7.13 4.09
CA ASP A 111 3.50 7.19 2.66
C ASP A 111 2.43 6.47 1.82
N ILE A 112 1.54 7.26 1.23
CA ILE A 112 0.43 6.77 0.38
C ILE A 112 0.89 6.27 -1.01
N GLY A 113 2.12 6.59 -1.41
CA GLY A 113 2.67 6.27 -2.72
C GLY A 113 3.53 5.00 -2.72
N GLN A 114 4.25 4.74 -1.63
CA GLN A 114 5.05 3.53 -1.45
C GLN A 114 4.77 2.90 -0.09
N SER A 115 3.54 2.43 0.05
CA SER A 115 3.03 1.86 1.29
C SER A 115 3.65 0.49 1.61
N GLU A 116 3.84 0.25 2.90
CA GLU A 116 4.17 -1.03 3.52
C GLU A 116 2.88 -1.73 3.97
N PHE A 117 2.82 -3.06 3.89
CA PHE A 117 1.66 -3.90 4.28
C PHE A 117 0.36 -3.71 3.49
N THR A 118 0.11 -2.57 2.86
CA THR A 118 -1.11 -2.32 2.09
C THR A 118 -0.80 -1.86 0.67
N PRO A 119 -1.74 -2.00 -0.28
CA PRO A 119 -1.59 -1.35 -1.57
C PRO A 119 -1.67 0.19 -1.38
N PRO A 120 -1.19 0.97 -2.36
CA PRO A 120 -1.09 2.41 -2.21
C PRO A 120 -2.47 3.09 -2.15
N GLY A 121 -2.52 4.34 -1.70
CA GLY A 121 -3.75 5.16 -1.67
C GLY A 121 -4.40 5.34 -0.29
N ILE A 122 -3.82 4.76 0.75
CA ILE A 122 -4.27 4.87 2.15
C ILE A 122 -3.09 5.16 3.07
N ILE A 123 -3.40 5.61 4.29
CA ILE A 123 -2.49 5.57 5.43
C ILE A 123 -2.93 4.46 6.37
N SER A 124 -1.98 3.81 7.05
CA SER A 124 -2.26 2.60 7.84
C SER A 124 -1.40 2.48 9.09
N CYS A 125 -1.86 1.68 10.06
CA CYS A 125 -1.11 1.33 11.26
C CYS A 125 -1.23 -0.18 11.52
N THR A 126 -0.10 -0.89 11.48
CA THR A 126 -0.04 -2.35 11.57
C THR A 126 0.68 -2.77 12.84
N LYS A 127 0.06 -3.66 13.64
CA LYS A 127 0.75 -4.33 14.75
C LYS A 127 1.72 -5.36 14.20
N ILE A 128 2.98 -5.29 14.62
CA ILE A 128 4.02 -6.19 14.13
C ILE A 128 3.97 -7.50 14.91
N THR A 129 3.58 -8.56 14.20
CA THR A 129 3.48 -9.92 14.75
C THR A 129 4.59 -10.85 14.28
N LYS A 130 5.34 -10.45 13.25
CA LYS A 130 6.43 -11.18 12.62
C LYS A 130 7.45 -10.20 12.01
N PRO A 131 8.72 -10.58 11.86
CA PRO A 131 9.73 -9.71 11.27
C PRO A 131 9.44 -9.45 9.77
N ILE A 132 9.77 -8.24 9.33
CA ILE A 132 9.63 -7.77 7.95
C ILE A 132 10.93 -8.08 7.19
N LEU A 133 10.98 -9.23 6.53
CA LEU A 133 12.20 -9.73 5.88
C LEU A 133 12.16 -9.66 4.35
N ASP A 134 11.06 -9.17 3.78
CA ASP A 134 10.81 -9.18 2.33
C ASP A 134 10.51 -7.78 1.76
N LEU A 135 10.27 -7.74 0.44
CA LEU A 135 9.77 -6.56 -0.27
C LEU A 135 8.28 -6.33 0.03
N PRO A 136 7.79 -5.08 -0.07
CA PRO A 136 6.42 -4.72 0.30
C PRO A 136 5.34 -5.63 -0.29
N PHE A 137 5.49 -6.00 -1.57
CA PHE A 137 4.52 -6.84 -2.27
C PHE A 137 4.44 -8.28 -1.76
N ASN A 138 5.38 -8.77 -0.94
CA ASN A 138 5.35 -10.15 -0.42
C ASN A 138 4.62 -10.32 0.92
N HIS A 139 4.28 -9.23 1.59
CA HIS A 139 3.65 -9.27 2.91
C HIS A 139 2.46 -8.30 3.01
N GLN A 140 1.73 -8.16 1.91
CA GLN A 140 0.48 -7.40 1.90
C GLN A 140 -0.52 -8.05 2.87
N GLU A 141 -1.20 -7.25 3.67
CA GLU A 141 -2.34 -7.67 4.48
C GLU A 141 -3.58 -7.85 3.59
N VAL A 142 -4.55 -8.64 4.07
CA VAL A 142 -5.86 -8.79 3.41
C VAL A 142 -6.84 -7.76 3.95
N PHE A 143 -6.88 -7.70 5.29
CA PHE A 143 -7.77 -6.86 6.06
C PHE A 143 -6.99 -5.72 6.68
N PHE A 144 -7.50 -4.51 6.50
CA PHE A 144 -6.86 -3.29 6.95
C PHE A 144 -7.49 -2.85 8.28
N GLU A 145 -6.94 -3.36 9.37
CA GLU A 145 -7.52 -3.15 10.70
C GLU A 145 -7.59 -1.66 11.07
N ASN A 146 -6.51 -0.93 10.79
CA ASN A 146 -6.34 0.50 11.08
C ASN A 146 -5.85 1.23 9.85
N SER A 147 -6.78 1.62 8.98
CA SER A 147 -6.45 2.36 7.77
C SER A 147 -7.51 3.41 7.46
N PHE A 148 -7.07 4.53 6.89
CA PHE A 148 -7.93 5.63 6.50
C PHE A 148 -7.73 6.03 5.04
N PHE A 149 -8.84 6.37 4.41
CA PHE A 149 -8.92 6.67 2.99
C PHE A 149 -8.27 8.02 2.66
N VAL A 150 -7.32 7.99 1.71
CA VAL A 150 -6.82 9.19 1.02
C VAL A 150 -7.29 9.18 -0.44
N GLY A 151 -7.24 8.01 -1.07
CA GLY A 151 -7.80 7.78 -2.40
C GLY A 151 -6.87 8.17 -3.55
N ASN A 152 -5.62 8.54 -3.26
CA ASN A 152 -4.63 8.87 -4.28
C ASN A 152 -3.21 8.49 -3.84
N ILE A 153 -2.31 8.35 -4.81
CA ILE A 153 -0.87 8.08 -4.63
C ILE A 153 -0.04 9.34 -4.32
N THR A 154 -0.70 10.50 -4.37
CA THR A 154 -0.16 11.85 -4.20
C THR A 154 -1.24 12.68 -3.54
N VAL A 155 -0.94 13.38 -2.45
CA VAL A 155 -1.89 14.32 -1.84
C VAL A 155 -1.97 15.57 -2.70
N LYS A 156 -3.16 15.88 -3.22
CA LYS A 156 -3.41 17.15 -3.91
C LYS A 156 -3.62 18.26 -2.89
N GLU A 157 -3.35 19.50 -3.26
CA GLU A 157 -3.50 20.66 -2.37
C GLU A 157 -4.91 20.76 -1.75
N ASP A 158 -5.96 20.53 -2.56
CA ASP A 158 -7.36 20.51 -2.09
C ASP A 158 -7.67 19.40 -1.07
N ASP A 159 -6.80 18.39 -0.95
CA ASP A 159 -6.98 17.22 -0.10
C ASP A 159 -6.19 17.29 1.22
N GLU A 160 -5.41 18.35 1.42
CA GLU A 160 -4.59 18.59 2.62
C GLU A 160 -5.38 18.36 3.91
N LYS A 161 -6.53 19.03 4.07
CA LYS A 161 -7.33 18.93 5.30
C LYS A 161 -7.84 17.52 5.57
N ARG A 162 -8.21 16.80 4.51
CA ARG A 162 -8.68 15.41 4.63
C ARG A 162 -7.54 14.49 5.05
N TYR A 163 -6.36 14.70 4.46
CA TYR A 163 -5.17 13.95 4.80
C TYR A 163 -4.77 14.16 6.27
N LEU A 164 -4.72 15.41 6.76
CA LEU A 164 -4.42 15.70 8.16
C LEU A 164 -5.47 15.12 9.13
N ALA A 165 -6.76 15.22 8.79
CA ALA A 165 -7.82 14.61 9.59
C ALA A 165 -7.71 13.07 9.62
N ALA A 166 -7.30 12.44 8.51
CA ALA A 166 -7.04 11.01 8.46
C ALA A 166 -5.84 10.62 9.35
N VAL A 167 -4.77 11.41 9.35
CA VAL A 167 -3.62 11.21 10.27
C VAL A 167 -4.07 11.27 11.72
N ASP A 168 -4.90 12.25 12.07
CA ASP A 168 -5.42 12.39 13.43
C ASP A 168 -6.23 11.16 13.84
N ALA A 169 -7.18 10.75 13.00
CA ALA A 169 -8.01 9.59 13.26
C ALA A 169 -7.22 8.27 13.32
N LEU A 170 -6.16 8.14 12.51
CA LEU A 170 -5.27 6.98 12.55
C LEU A 170 -4.50 6.91 13.87
N TYR A 171 -4.00 8.04 14.36
CA TYR A 171 -3.30 8.09 15.65
C TYR A 171 -4.25 7.87 16.82
N ASP A 172 -5.44 8.47 16.81
CA ASP A 172 -6.45 8.26 17.85
C ASP A 172 -6.84 6.78 17.94
N ARG A 173 -7.02 6.12 16.78
CA ARG A 173 -7.28 4.68 16.72
C ARG A 173 -6.11 3.83 17.23
N TYR A 174 -4.87 4.23 16.94
CA TYR A 174 -3.69 3.59 17.55
C TYR A 174 -3.72 3.69 19.08
N LEU A 175 -4.08 4.85 19.64
CA LEU A 175 -4.17 5.03 21.09
C LEU A 175 -5.29 4.20 21.73
N GLU A 176 -6.40 4.02 21.02
CA GLU A 176 -7.53 3.16 21.46
C GLU A 176 -7.15 1.68 21.50
N GLN A 177 -6.39 1.20 20.51
CA GLN A 177 -6.12 -0.23 20.34
C GLN A 177 -4.80 -0.71 20.94
N SER A 178 -3.77 0.13 20.96
CA SER A 178 -2.46 -0.27 21.47
C SER A 178 -2.46 -0.22 23.00
N PRO A 179 -1.87 -1.20 23.70
CA PRO A 179 -1.71 -1.12 25.13
C PRO A 179 -0.74 0.04 25.50
N PRO A 180 -0.82 0.56 26.73
CA PRO A 180 0.32 1.24 27.34
C PRO A 180 1.56 0.35 27.21
N ASN A 181 2.77 0.94 27.16
CA ASN A 181 4.03 0.22 26.92
C ASN A 181 4.22 -0.31 25.48
N SER A 182 3.58 0.32 24.49
CA SER A 182 3.83 0.05 23.06
C SER A 182 4.88 1.00 22.48
N THR A 183 5.53 0.60 21.40
CA THR A 183 6.43 1.46 20.61
C THR A 183 5.93 1.58 19.18
N LEU A 184 5.74 2.82 18.73
CA LEU A 184 5.27 3.17 17.39
C LEU A 184 6.44 3.64 16.52
N VAL A 185 6.67 2.99 15.38
CA VAL A 185 7.57 3.48 14.34
C VAL A 185 6.74 4.09 13.23
N VAL A 186 6.97 5.35 12.90
CA VAL A 186 6.19 6.11 11.93
C VAL A 186 7.04 6.44 10.71
N ASN A 187 6.66 5.89 9.56
CA ASN A 187 7.23 6.25 8.27
C ASN A 187 6.43 7.38 7.63
N THR A 188 7.10 8.41 7.11
CA THR A 188 6.45 9.52 6.41
C THR A 188 6.72 9.50 4.91
N MET A 189 5.87 10.17 4.15
CA MET A 189 6.12 10.50 2.76
C MET A 189 7.45 11.24 2.55
N GLY A 190 7.99 11.18 1.32
CA GLY A 190 9.22 11.88 0.93
C GLY A 190 9.08 13.38 0.66
N TRP A 191 7.95 13.99 1.01
CA TRP A 191 7.70 15.43 0.81
C TRP A 191 8.03 16.20 2.06
N ILE A 192 8.85 17.21 1.87
CA ILE A 192 9.69 17.78 2.92
C ILE A 192 9.77 19.30 2.82
N VAL A 193 9.18 19.84 1.76
CA VAL A 193 9.03 21.27 1.46
C VAL A 193 7.54 21.58 1.38
N ASP A 194 7.18 22.85 1.58
CA ASP A 194 5.81 23.38 1.47
C ASP A 194 4.78 22.54 2.24
N PHE A 195 3.85 21.89 1.53
CA PHE A 195 2.83 21.01 2.10
C PHE A 195 3.43 19.87 2.95
N GLY A 196 4.56 19.29 2.53
CA GLY A 196 5.24 18.25 3.30
C GLY A 196 5.68 18.72 4.69
N ARG A 197 6.07 20.00 4.82
CA ARG A 197 6.39 20.60 6.12
C ARG A 197 5.14 20.77 6.99
N VAL A 198 4.01 21.15 6.40
CA VAL A 198 2.74 21.27 7.14
C VAL A 198 2.34 19.91 7.71
N VAL A 199 2.40 18.86 6.91
CA VAL A 199 2.14 17.48 7.35
C VAL A 199 3.09 17.06 8.48
N LEU A 200 4.40 17.24 8.31
CA LEU A 200 5.39 16.85 9.33
C LEU A 200 5.17 17.60 10.65
N ASN A 201 4.86 18.90 10.60
CA ASN A 201 4.57 19.70 11.78
C ASN A 201 3.31 19.22 12.49
N HIS A 202 2.25 18.95 11.74
CA HIS A 202 0.99 18.42 12.25
C HIS A 202 1.20 17.06 12.93
N VAL A 203 1.90 16.14 12.27
CA VAL A 203 2.25 14.82 12.83
C VAL A 203 3.07 14.96 14.11
N CYS A 204 4.08 15.83 14.13
CA CYS A 204 4.89 16.07 15.33
C CYS A 204 4.06 16.65 16.49
N GLN A 205 3.11 17.54 16.22
CA GLN A 205 2.23 18.13 17.23
C GLN A 205 1.22 17.10 17.77
N LYS A 206 0.64 16.28 16.90
CA LYS A 206 -0.34 15.26 17.29
C LYS A 206 0.31 14.09 18.04
N LEU A 207 1.45 13.58 17.56
CA LEU A 207 2.11 12.40 18.12
C LEU A 207 3.08 12.71 19.26
N TYR A 208 3.66 13.92 19.28
CA TYR A 208 4.74 14.32 20.19
C TYR A 208 5.84 13.25 20.32
N PRO A 209 6.54 12.91 19.22
CA PRO A 209 7.38 11.72 19.18
C PRO A 209 8.58 11.81 20.10
N ARG A 210 8.95 10.69 20.73
CA ARG A 210 10.16 10.63 21.57
C ARG A 210 11.41 10.96 20.74
N TYR A 211 11.48 10.41 19.54
CA TYR A 211 12.55 10.67 18.58
C TYR A 211 12.02 11.08 17.22
N VAL A 212 12.65 12.10 16.63
CA VAL A 212 12.53 12.38 15.20
C VAL A 212 13.87 12.06 14.54
N VAL A 213 13.85 11.05 13.66
CA VAL A 213 15.02 10.60 12.92
C VAL A 213 14.97 11.19 11.52
N ARG A 214 15.93 12.06 11.22
CA ARG A 214 16.10 12.68 9.91
C ARG A 214 17.15 11.93 9.12
N LEU A 215 16.75 11.31 8.02
CA LEU A 215 17.65 10.71 7.05
C LEU A 215 17.95 11.73 5.94
N SER A 216 19.22 12.04 5.73
CA SER A 216 19.68 12.91 4.64
C SER A 216 20.61 12.20 3.67
N GLY A 217 20.43 12.48 2.38
CA GLY A 217 21.33 12.03 1.33
C GLY A 217 22.64 12.83 1.32
N CYS A 218 23.70 12.25 0.76
CA CYS A 218 25.04 12.86 0.65
C CYS A 218 25.11 14.23 -0.07
N HIS A 219 24.09 14.56 -0.88
CA HIS A 219 24.02 15.82 -1.63
C HIS A 219 22.95 16.79 -1.11
N GLU A 220 22.24 16.44 -0.06
CA GLU A 220 21.32 17.38 0.59
C GLU A 220 22.13 18.32 1.48
N VAL A 221 22.39 19.52 0.99
CA VAL A 221 22.70 20.65 1.87
C VAL A 221 21.58 20.71 2.91
N PRO A 222 21.86 20.87 4.22
CA PRO A 222 20.82 21.10 5.21
C PRO A 222 20.09 22.38 4.79
N SER A 223 18.98 22.23 4.06
CA SER A 223 18.21 23.39 3.66
C SER A 223 17.72 24.06 4.94
N PRO A 224 17.97 25.36 5.15
CA PRO A 224 17.43 26.07 6.30
C PRO A 224 15.88 26.02 6.34
N MET A 225 15.22 25.67 5.23
CA MET A 225 13.78 25.42 5.18
C MET A 225 13.32 24.13 5.88
N TYR A 226 14.27 23.27 6.25
CA TYR A 226 14.07 21.91 6.76
C TYR A 226 14.29 21.85 8.27
N GLN A 227 13.78 22.86 8.97
CA GLN A 227 13.77 22.92 10.41
C GLN A 227 12.35 22.64 10.86
N LEU A 228 12.20 21.64 11.75
CA LEU A 228 11.02 21.59 12.60
C LEU A 228 10.89 22.97 13.26
N PRO A 229 9.66 23.51 13.41
CA PRO A 229 9.43 24.76 14.13
C PRO A 229 10.23 24.77 15.43
N LEU A 230 10.89 25.89 15.75
CA LEU A 230 11.78 25.99 16.92
C LEU A 230 11.09 25.53 18.22
N SER A 231 9.77 25.73 18.34
CA SER A 231 8.94 25.27 19.46
C SER A 231 8.84 23.74 19.60
N LEU A 232 8.91 23.00 18.49
CA LEU A 232 8.98 21.54 18.46
C LEU A 232 10.44 21.08 18.56
N ALA A 233 11.34 21.79 17.90
CA ALA A 233 12.75 21.40 17.83
C ALA A 233 13.47 21.45 19.20
N SER A 234 13.08 22.34 20.11
CA SER A 234 13.69 22.44 21.44
C SER A 234 13.31 21.28 22.38
N ASN A 235 12.19 20.60 22.12
CA ASN A 235 11.61 19.61 23.02
C ASN A 235 11.69 18.17 22.49
N LEU A 236 11.85 17.99 21.18
CA LEU A 236 11.95 16.68 20.55
C LEU A 236 13.41 16.24 20.41
N ARG A 237 13.72 14.98 20.74
CA ARG A 237 15.06 14.43 20.50
C ARG A 237 15.23 14.19 19.00
N GLN A 238 16.19 14.88 18.39
CA GLN A 238 16.45 14.76 16.96
C GLN A 238 17.72 13.94 16.70
N VAL A 239 17.60 12.94 15.83
CA VAL A 239 18.73 12.14 15.34
C VAL A 239 18.88 12.40 13.85
N SER A 240 19.92 13.12 13.45
CA SER A 240 20.24 13.31 12.04
C SER A 240 21.25 12.25 11.58
N ILE A 241 20.86 11.49 10.57
CA ILE A 241 21.63 10.41 9.97
C ILE A 241 22.03 10.83 8.57
N GLY A 242 23.34 11.07 8.38
CA GLY A 242 23.91 11.30 7.06
C GLY A 242 24.40 9.99 6.45
N TRP A 243 23.96 9.67 5.25
CA TRP A 243 24.47 8.51 4.52
C TRP A 243 25.52 8.90 3.48
N ARG A 244 26.64 8.16 3.42
CA ARG A 244 27.62 8.22 2.34
C ARG A 244 27.45 6.99 1.44
N PRO A 245 27.19 7.16 0.12
CA PRO A 245 27.33 6.08 -0.84
C PRO A 245 28.81 5.71 -0.93
N ASN A 246 29.24 4.70 -0.18
CA ASN A 246 30.32 3.87 -0.69
C ASN A 246 29.66 2.97 -1.72
N TYR A 247 29.88 3.30 -2.99
CA TYR A 247 29.62 2.47 -4.17
C TYR A 247 28.36 1.61 -4.11
N TYR A 248 27.27 2.12 -4.67
CA TYR A 248 26.60 1.51 -5.82
C TYR A 248 25.22 2.17 -5.98
N ARG A 249 25.12 2.92 -7.08
CA ARG A 249 23.87 3.39 -7.65
C ARG A 249 23.37 2.31 -8.62
N GLY A 250 23.10 1.11 -8.11
CA GLY A 250 22.23 0.19 -8.83
C GLY A 250 20.83 0.78 -8.72
N GLU A 251 20.38 1.54 -9.73
CA GLU A 251 18.96 1.88 -9.81
C GLU A 251 18.21 0.55 -9.75
N SER A 252 17.30 0.40 -8.78
CA SER A 252 16.40 -0.75 -8.76
C SER A 252 15.82 -0.89 -10.16
N PRO A 253 15.89 -2.08 -10.80
CA PRO A 253 15.30 -2.28 -12.12
C PRO A 253 13.79 -2.02 -12.10
N LEU A 254 13.18 -2.03 -10.91
CA LEU A 254 11.79 -1.69 -10.69
C LEU A 254 11.64 -0.23 -10.27
N SER A 255 10.89 0.52 -11.07
CA SER A 255 10.50 1.89 -10.74
C SER A 255 9.49 1.93 -9.57
N ALA A 256 9.28 3.12 -9.00
CA ALA A 256 8.22 3.35 -8.01
C ALA A 256 6.81 3.02 -8.55
N ALA A 257 6.58 3.10 -9.86
CA ALA A 257 5.31 2.70 -10.47
C ALA A 257 5.18 1.18 -10.50
N ASN A 258 6.27 0.47 -10.84
CA ASN A 258 6.32 -0.98 -10.86
C ASN A 258 6.06 -1.58 -9.48
N LEU A 259 6.68 -1.04 -8.43
CA LEU A 259 6.45 -1.52 -7.06
C LEU A 259 4.99 -1.35 -6.63
N ARG A 260 4.35 -0.23 -6.97
CA ARG A 260 2.92 0.00 -6.70
C ARG A 260 2.02 -0.97 -7.45
N GLU A 261 2.36 -1.28 -8.69
CA GLU A 261 1.62 -2.26 -9.48
C GLU A 261 1.75 -3.66 -8.87
N LEU A 262 2.96 -4.06 -8.45
CA LEU A 262 3.21 -5.34 -7.80
C LEU A 262 2.50 -5.48 -6.45
N THR A 263 2.45 -4.44 -5.62
CA THR A 263 1.71 -4.49 -4.34
C THR A 263 0.21 -4.68 -4.58
N THR A 264 -0.38 -3.95 -5.55
CA THR A 264 -1.78 -4.14 -5.94
C THR A 264 -2.04 -5.53 -6.51
N ILE A 265 -1.17 -6.03 -7.41
CA ILE A 265 -1.28 -7.38 -7.96
C ILE A 265 -1.24 -8.41 -6.84
N SER A 266 -0.28 -8.32 -5.93
CA SER A 266 -0.11 -9.27 -4.84
C SER A 266 -1.32 -9.30 -3.90
N TYR A 267 -1.90 -8.14 -3.61
CA TYR A 267 -3.12 -8.05 -2.82
C TYR A 267 -4.28 -8.83 -3.48
N PHE A 268 -4.56 -8.56 -4.76
CA PHE A 268 -5.66 -9.22 -5.47
C PHE A 268 -5.35 -10.66 -5.88
N ALA A 269 -4.08 -11.06 -5.97
CA ALA A 269 -3.69 -12.43 -6.29
C ALA A 269 -4.23 -13.46 -5.28
N LYS A 270 -4.59 -13.02 -4.07
CA LYS A 270 -5.26 -13.84 -3.05
C LYS A 270 -6.70 -14.22 -3.41
N CYS A 271 -7.31 -13.53 -4.37
CA CYS A 271 -8.62 -13.88 -4.93
C CYS A 271 -8.54 -15.01 -5.96
N LEU A 272 -7.34 -15.42 -6.38
CA LEU A 272 -7.18 -16.41 -7.45
C LEU A 272 -7.63 -17.80 -6.98
N PRO A 273 -8.32 -18.58 -7.83
CA PRO A 273 -8.68 -19.95 -7.49
C PRO A 273 -7.44 -20.79 -7.15
N GLU A 274 -7.51 -21.57 -6.07
CA GLU A 274 -6.38 -22.41 -5.66
C GLU A 274 -5.98 -23.43 -6.75
N SER A 275 -6.96 -23.89 -7.53
CA SER A 275 -6.79 -24.80 -8.66
C SER A 275 -6.01 -24.18 -9.82
N ARG A 276 -6.06 -22.85 -9.96
CA ARG A 276 -5.48 -22.10 -11.08
C ARG A 276 -4.94 -20.74 -10.62
N PRO A 277 -3.80 -20.71 -9.90
CA PRO A 277 -3.24 -19.49 -9.31
C PRO A 277 -2.44 -18.66 -10.34
N VAL A 278 -3.06 -18.33 -11.46
CA VAL A 278 -2.49 -17.44 -12.49
C VAL A 278 -3.39 -16.21 -12.65
N LEU A 279 -2.80 -15.05 -12.96
CA LEU A 279 -3.52 -13.78 -13.03
C LEU A 279 -4.71 -13.80 -13.99
N SER A 280 -4.62 -14.57 -15.08
CA SER A 280 -5.72 -14.76 -16.05
C SER A 280 -6.95 -15.46 -15.49
N ALA A 281 -6.84 -16.14 -14.35
CA ALA A 281 -7.95 -16.82 -13.69
C ALA A 281 -8.75 -15.90 -12.76
N MET A 282 -8.43 -14.60 -12.68
CA MET A 282 -9.20 -13.66 -11.86
C MET A 282 -10.68 -13.57 -12.25
N VAL A 283 -11.02 -13.83 -13.52
CA VAL A 283 -12.42 -13.94 -13.96
C VAL A 283 -13.19 -15.08 -13.32
N GLU A 284 -12.49 -16.09 -12.82
CA GLU A 284 -13.06 -17.23 -12.13
C GLU A 284 -13.25 -16.93 -10.63
N ALA A 285 -12.73 -15.80 -10.13
CA ALA A 285 -12.94 -15.37 -8.75
C ALA A 285 -14.42 -15.08 -8.51
N VAL A 286 -14.97 -15.66 -7.43
CA VAL A 286 -16.37 -15.48 -7.05
C VAL A 286 -16.56 -14.08 -6.47
N PRO A 287 -17.39 -13.20 -7.06
CA PRO A 287 -17.60 -11.87 -6.54
C PRO A 287 -18.58 -11.90 -5.35
N PHE A 288 -18.37 -10.99 -4.41
CA PHE A 288 -19.39 -10.59 -3.44
C PHE A 288 -20.53 -9.86 -4.15
N GLN A 289 -21.74 -10.05 -3.65
CA GLN A 289 -22.93 -9.32 -4.10
C GLN A 289 -23.33 -8.34 -3.00
N ILE A 290 -23.48 -7.07 -3.37
CA ILE A 290 -23.85 -6.00 -2.45
C ILE A 290 -25.15 -5.36 -2.97
N ASP A 291 -26.17 -5.30 -2.12
CA ASP A 291 -27.42 -4.61 -2.46
C ASP A 291 -27.20 -3.11 -2.66
N PHE A 292 -27.80 -2.56 -3.71
CA PHE A 292 -27.70 -1.13 -4.00
C PHE A 292 -28.29 -0.25 -2.89
N SER A 293 -29.38 -0.68 -2.26
CA SER A 293 -30.10 0.13 -1.26
C SER A 293 -29.28 0.39 0.00
N SER A 294 -28.40 -0.53 0.38
CA SER A 294 -27.49 -0.42 1.53
C SER A 294 -26.15 0.23 1.19
N LEU A 295 -25.84 0.41 -0.09
CA LEU A 295 -24.53 0.88 -0.54
C LEU A 295 -24.42 2.41 -0.50
N VAL A 296 -23.28 2.89 0.00
CA VAL A 296 -22.84 4.28 -0.16
C VAL A 296 -21.64 4.34 -1.11
N ILE A 297 -21.68 5.23 -2.10
CA ILE A 297 -20.59 5.47 -3.05
C ILE A 297 -20.00 6.86 -2.78
N LEU A 298 -18.74 6.87 -2.36
CA LEU A 298 -17.95 8.08 -2.15
C LEU A 298 -17.32 8.53 -3.47
N LEU A 299 -17.77 9.69 -3.94
CA LEU A 299 -17.31 10.31 -5.17
C LEU A 299 -16.20 11.33 -4.86
N PRO A 300 -15.07 11.31 -5.59
CA PRO A 300 -14.00 12.28 -5.41
C PRO A 300 -14.48 13.72 -5.67
N PRO A 301 -13.85 14.75 -5.07
CA PRO A 301 -14.30 16.14 -5.20
C PRO A 301 -14.50 16.61 -6.66
N GLY A 302 -13.61 16.18 -7.56
CA GLY A 302 -13.66 16.51 -8.99
C GLY A 302 -14.82 15.87 -9.77
N HIS A 303 -15.58 14.95 -9.17
CA HIS A 303 -16.70 14.25 -9.82
C HIS A 303 -18.07 14.87 -9.48
N ARG A 304 -18.11 16.10 -8.96
CA ARG A 304 -19.37 16.81 -8.66
C ARG A 304 -20.32 16.91 -9.87
N SER A 305 -19.78 16.97 -11.08
CA SER A 305 -20.55 17.05 -12.33
C SER A 305 -20.88 15.70 -12.97
N LEU A 306 -20.45 14.57 -12.37
CA LEU A 306 -20.71 13.24 -12.91
C LEU A 306 -22.22 12.93 -12.85
N PRO A 307 -22.90 12.72 -13.99
CA PRO A 307 -24.30 12.35 -14.00
C PRO A 307 -24.51 10.97 -13.37
N ASP A 308 -25.60 10.80 -12.63
CA ASP A 308 -25.94 9.56 -11.91
C ASP A 308 -25.90 8.34 -12.81
N LYS A 309 -26.52 8.46 -13.99
CA LYS A 309 -26.57 7.41 -15.01
C LYS A 309 -25.19 6.95 -15.48
N ALA A 310 -24.13 7.73 -15.24
CA ALA A 310 -22.76 7.40 -15.62
C ALA A 310 -21.93 6.86 -14.44
N VAL A 311 -22.43 6.85 -13.20
CA VAL A 311 -21.66 6.46 -12.02
C VAL A 311 -21.17 5.02 -12.13
N PHE A 312 -22.05 4.06 -12.38
CA PHE A 312 -21.64 2.66 -12.52
C PHE A 312 -20.78 2.42 -13.76
N ALA A 313 -21.01 3.16 -14.85
CA ALA A 313 -20.14 3.09 -16.02
C ALA A 313 -18.71 3.58 -15.70
N ALA A 314 -18.58 4.63 -14.89
CA ALA A 314 -17.29 5.16 -14.44
C ALA A 314 -16.58 4.25 -13.42
N LEU A 315 -17.34 3.51 -12.60
CA LEU A 315 -16.80 2.57 -11.61
C LEU A 315 -16.53 1.18 -12.19
N ASN A 316 -17.10 0.84 -13.35
CA ASN A 316 -16.95 -0.48 -13.92
C ASN A 316 -15.47 -0.79 -14.19
N LEU A 317 -15.01 -1.98 -13.76
CA LEU A 317 -13.61 -2.39 -13.82
C LEU A 317 -12.64 -1.40 -13.14
N SER A 318 -13.06 -0.73 -12.07
CA SER A 318 -12.17 0.10 -11.24
C SER A 318 -11.81 -0.61 -9.93
N ALA A 319 -10.63 -0.27 -9.40
CA ALA A 319 -10.27 -0.60 -8.04
C ALA A 319 -10.93 0.40 -7.09
N VAL A 320 -11.54 -0.11 -6.03
CA VAL A 320 -12.22 0.68 -5.01
C VAL A 320 -11.69 0.33 -3.63
N ALA A 321 -11.68 1.31 -2.73
CA ALA A 321 -11.57 1.05 -1.31
C ALA A 321 -12.93 0.58 -0.79
N LEU A 322 -12.91 -0.48 0.01
CA LEU A 322 -14.05 -1.00 0.75
C LEU A 322 -14.00 -0.38 2.14
N CYS A 323 -15.02 0.40 2.46
CA CYS A 323 -15.00 1.35 3.54
C CYS A 323 -16.13 1.10 4.54
N SER A 324 -15.93 1.65 5.74
CA SER A 324 -16.96 1.79 6.76
C SER A 324 -17.02 3.25 7.18
N ILE A 325 -18.16 3.91 6.97
CA ILE A 325 -18.34 5.35 7.25
C ILE A 325 -19.33 5.61 8.40
N GLY A 326 -20.18 4.64 8.71
CA GLY A 326 -21.22 4.73 9.73
C GLY A 326 -22.33 5.72 9.34
N GLU A 327 -23.60 5.33 9.50
CA GLU A 327 -24.76 6.14 9.07
C GLU A 327 -24.81 7.56 9.69
N CYS A 328 -24.25 7.74 10.89
CA CYS A 328 -24.37 8.97 11.68
C CYS A 328 -23.45 10.13 11.24
N THR A 329 -22.52 9.93 10.30
CA THR A 329 -21.42 10.88 10.07
C THR A 329 -21.59 11.74 8.81
N LEU A 330 -22.61 11.48 7.98
CA LEU A 330 -22.74 12.09 6.65
C LEU A 330 -23.71 13.28 6.61
N SER A 331 -23.21 14.45 6.18
CA SER A 331 -24.03 15.65 5.99
C SER A 331 -25.11 15.45 4.92
N LYS A 332 -26.34 15.91 5.22
CA LYS A 332 -27.44 15.92 4.24
C LYS A 332 -27.12 16.75 2.98
N ALA A 333 -26.24 17.75 3.09
CA ALA A 333 -25.90 18.63 1.98
C ALA A 333 -24.96 17.99 0.93
N THR A 334 -24.22 16.95 1.30
CA THR A 334 -23.22 16.31 0.43
C THR A 334 -23.67 14.94 -0.07
N ARG A 335 -24.86 14.47 0.33
CA ARG A 335 -25.39 13.16 -0.05
C ARG A 335 -26.69 13.28 -0.84
N ARG A 336 -26.91 12.34 -1.76
CA ARG A 336 -28.14 12.21 -2.55
C ARG A 336 -28.36 10.76 -2.96
N ARG A 337 -29.62 10.35 -3.11
CA ARG A 337 -29.95 9.06 -3.72
C ARG A 337 -29.64 9.11 -5.21
N MET A 338 -28.97 8.09 -5.73
CA MET A 338 -28.74 7.95 -7.16
C MET A 338 -30.08 7.89 -7.90
N LEU A 339 -30.24 8.74 -8.92
CA LEU A 339 -31.49 8.95 -9.68
C LEU A 339 -32.71 9.30 -8.80
N GLY A 340 -32.50 9.69 -7.54
CA GLY A 340 -33.58 9.97 -6.59
C GLY A 340 -34.36 8.74 -6.11
N SER A 341 -33.87 7.51 -6.34
CA SER A 341 -34.54 6.27 -5.90
C SER A 341 -33.92 5.72 -4.62
N ASP A 342 -34.75 5.29 -3.67
CA ASP A 342 -34.30 4.62 -2.44
C ASP A 342 -33.78 3.20 -2.68
N GLU A 343 -34.06 2.64 -3.85
CA GLU A 343 -33.60 1.32 -4.28
C GLU A 343 -32.19 1.37 -4.89
N LEU A 344 -31.62 2.58 -5.02
CA LEU A 344 -30.30 2.83 -5.57
C LEU A 344 -29.34 3.40 -4.51
N PRO A 345 -28.01 3.34 -4.77
CA PRO A 345 -27.03 3.74 -3.77
C PRO A 345 -27.12 5.20 -3.37
N TRP A 346 -26.64 5.50 -2.17
CA TRP A 346 -26.31 6.88 -1.80
C TRP A 346 -25.05 7.31 -2.54
N LEU A 347 -25.07 8.49 -3.14
CA LEU A 347 -23.90 9.16 -3.68
C LEU A 347 -23.48 10.25 -2.70
N VAL A 348 -22.24 10.19 -2.24
CA VAL A 348 -21.66 11.16 -1.30
C VAL A 348 -20.47 11.83 -1.95
N LEU A 349 -20.53 13.14 -2.12
CA LEU A 349 -19.38 13.90 -2.61
C LEU A 349 -18.37 14.09 -1.48
N SER A 350 -17.14 13.63 -1.67
CA SER A 350 -16.04 13.92 -0.77
C SER A 350 -15.73 15.42 -0.80
N THR A 351 -15.65 16.02 0.38
CA THR A 351 -15.33 17.42 0.65
C THR A 351 -14.24 17.50 1.71
N PRO A 352 -13.54 18.64 1.87
CA PRO A 352 -12.59 18.83 2.97
C PRO A 352 -13.17 18.62 4.37
N SER A 353 -14.50 18.66 4.53
CA SER A 353 -15.22 18.39 5.77
C SER A 353 -15.74 16.95 5.89
N THR A 354 -15.45 16.09 4.91
CA THR A 354 -15.81 14.67 4.98
C THR A 354 -15.01 14.02 6.09
N PRO A 355 -15.68 13.32 7.03
CA PRO A 355 -15.01 12.62 8.11
C PRO A 355 -13.97 11.62 7.59
N PRO A 356 -12.87 11.39 8.34
CA PRO A 356 -11.93 10.31 8.05
C PRO A 356 -12.69 8.99 7.84
N THR A 357 -12.53 8.41 6.66
CA THR A 357 -13.24 7.19 6.27
C THR A 357 -12.34 5.98 6.50
N ARG A 358 -12.80 5.03 7.32
CA ARG A 358 -12.04 3.80 7.57
C ARG A 358 -12.08 2.91 6.34
N VAL A 359 -10.94 2.32 6.01
CA VAL A 359 -10.79 1.36 4.90
C VAL A 359 -10.50 -0.01 5.47
N MET A 360 -11.23 -1.01 5.01
CA MET A 360 -11.17 -2.41 5.48
C MET A 360 -10.40 -3.31 4.52
N GLY A 361 -10.39 -2.95 3.23
CA GLY A 361 -9.74 -3.70 2.17
C GLY A 361 -9.99 -3.01 0.83
N TYR A 362 -9.48 -3.58 -0.25
CA TYR A 362 -9.75 -3.12 -1.61
C TYR A 362 -10.58 -4.14 -2.38
N GLY A 363 -11.33 -3.66 -3.37
CA GLY A 363 -12.13 -4.48 -4.27
C GLY A 363 -11.97 -4.07 -5.72
N ILE A 364 -12.29 -4.98 -6.64
CA ILE A 364 -12.46 -4.69 -8.07
C ILE A 364 -13.95 -4.77 -8.39
N ILE A 365 -14.51 -3.70 -8.96
CA ILE A 365 -15.89 -3.71 -9.44
C ILE A 365 -15.97 -4.60 -10.68
N ARG A 366 -16.64 -5.75 -10.54
CA ARG A 366 -16.83 -6.72 -11.63
C ARG A 366 -17.96 -6.32 -12.56
N GLY A 367 -18.99 -5.70 -12.00
CA GLY A 367 -20.16 -5.22 -12.73
C GLY A 367 -21.27 -4.76 -11.79
N ALA A 368 -22.24 -4.04 -12.34
CA ALA A 368 -23.44 -3.60 -11.65
C ALA A 368 -24.66 -4.16 -12.38
N ASP A 369 -25.49 -4.92 -11.69
CA ASP A 369 -26.75 -5.47 -12.21
C ASP A 369 -27.88 -4.52 -11.82
N MET A 370 -28.34 -3.73 -12.80
CA MET A 370 -29.42 -2.75 -12.58
C MET A 370 -30.80 -3.39 -12.41
N GLU A 371 -31.01 -4.60 -12.95
CA GLU A 371 -32.29 -5.30 -12.85
C GLU A 371 -32.45 -5.92 -11.46
N ARG A 372 -31.42 -6.62 -10.99
CA ARG A 372 -31.39 -7.23 -9.65
C ARG A 372 -30.96 -6.26 -8.56
N ARG A 373 -30.41 -5.10 -8.93
CA ARG A 373 -29.92 -4.04 -8.03
C ARG A 373 -28.78 -4.49 -7.14
N LEU A 374 -27.83 -5.20 -7.74
CA LEU A 374 -26.66 -5.77 -7.07
C LEU A 374 -25.38 -5.21 -7.68
N LEU A 375 -24.42 -4.88 -6.80
CA LEU A 375 -23.04 -4.60 -7.19
C LEU A 375 -22.19 -5.85 -6.97
N HIS A 376 -21.44 -6.26 -7.99
CA HIS A 376 -20.53 -7.39 -7.90
C HIS A 376 -19.10 -6.91 -7.67
N VAL A 377 -18.47 -7.38 -6.59
CA VAL A 377 -17.14 -6.93 -6.15
C VAL A 377 -16.23 -8.12 -5.90
N ILE A 378 -15.06 -8.16 -6.53
CA ILE A 378 -14.01 -9.15 -6.24
C ILE A 378 -13.09 -8.57 -5.16
N SER A 379 -12.91 -9.29 -4.06
CA SER A 379 -12.10 -8.86 -2.92
C SER A 379 -11.52 -10.08 -2.19
N PRO A 380 -10.31 -9.99 -1.60
CA PRO A 380 -9.78 -11.07 -0.78
C PRO A 380 -10.33 -11.07 0.66
N LEU A 381 -11.19 -10.11 1.01
CA LEU A 381 -11.83 -10.07 2.34
C LEU A 381 -12.66 -11.33 2.59
N SER A 382 -12.78 -11.70 3.87
CA SER A 382 -13.74 -12.71 4.32
C SER A 382 -15.18 -12.18 4.28
N ILE A 383 -16.16 -13.07 4.35
CA ILE A 383 -17.58 -12.71 4.40
C ILE A 383 -17.87 -11.85 5.64
N GLU A 384 -17.28 -12.21 6.78
CA GLU A 384 -17.44 -11.48 8.04
C GLU A 384 -16.94 -10.04 7.92
N GLN A 385 -15.76 -9.86 7.32
CA GLN A 385 -15.19 -8.52 7.06
C GLN A 385 -16.00 -7.74 6.02
N MET A 386 -16.52 -8.42 5.00
CA MET A 386 -17.34 -7.79 3.97
C MET A 386 -18.69 -7.29 4.52
N ASN A 387 -19.25 -7.97 5.53
CA ASN A 387 -20.49 -7.54 6.18
C ASN A 387 -20.35 -6.22 6.96
N GLU A 388 -19.14 -5.83 7.31
CA GLU A 388 -18.84 -4.54 7.96
C GLU A 388 -18.68 -3.39 6.94
N VAL A 389 -18.60 -3.69 5.64
CA VAL A 389 -18.45 -2.72 4.56
C VAL A 389 -19.82 -2.10 4.22
N ASP A 390 -19.96 -0.79 4.46
CA ASP A 390 -21.18 -0.02 4.15
C ASP A 390 -20.99 0.90 2.93
N SER A 391 -19.75 1.10 2.51
CA SER A 391 -19.39 2.12 1.54
C SER A 391 -18.23 1.71 0.65
N ILE A 392 -18.19 2.28 -0.55
CA ILE A 392 -17.06 2.16 -1.46
C ILE A 392 -16.55 3.54 -1.88
N ALA A 393 -15.24 3.66 -2.09
CA ALA A 393 -14.61 4.87 -2.58
C ALA A 393 -13.70 4.59 -3.76
N SER A 394 -13.77 5.42 -4.81
CA SER A 394 -12.92 5.26 -6.00
C SER A 394 -11.46 5.57 -5.68
N LEU A 395 -10.55 4.65 -6.01
CA LEU A 395 -9.11 4.85 -5.88
C LEU A 395 -8.55 5.52 -7.14
N GLN A 396 -8.06 6.75 -7.01
CA GLN A 396 -7.44 7.49 -8.12
C GLN A 396 -5.93 7.25 -8.14
N GLY A 397 -5.36 6.93 -9.30
CA GLY A 397 -3.90 6.78 -9.45
C GLY A 397 -3.30 5.53 -8.80
N VAL A 398 -4.10 4.72 -8.11
CA VAL A 398 -3.73 3.33 -7.76
C VAL A 398 -3.79 2.52 -9.05
N PRO A 399 -2.67 1.90 -9.47
CA PRO A 399 -2.65 1.14 -10.71
C PRO A 399 -3.60 -0.04 -10.58
N LEU A 400 -4.65 -0.03 -11.40
CA LEU A 400 -5.39 -1.25 -11.68
C LEU A 400 -4.44 -2.14 -12.49
N PRO A 401 -4.24 -3.40 -12.08
CA PRO A 401 -3.44 -4.32 -12.86
C PRO A 401 -4.22 -4.70 -14.12
N LEU A 402 -4.18 -3.83 -15.14
CA LEU A 402 -4.84 -4.00 -16.44
C LEU A 402 -4.64 -5.42 -17.01
N PRO A 403 -3.49 -6.08 -16.80
CA PRO A 403 -3.30 -7.44 -17.29
C PRO A 403 -4.09 -8.53 -16.56
N ILE A 404 -4.48 -8.32 -15.30
CA ILE A 404 -5.49 -9.19 -14.64
C ILE A 404 -6.82 -9.16 -15.42
N ILE A 405 -7.11 -8.02 -16.06
CA ILE A 405 -8.33 -7.80 -16.83
C ILE A 405 -8.16 -8.19 -18.30
N GLN A 406 -6.98 -7.96 -18.88
CA GLN A 406 -6.70 -8.19 -20.30
C GLN A 406 -6.28 -9.64 -20.61
N SER A 407 -5.77 -10.40 -19.64
CA SER A 407 -5.35 -11.80 -19.83
C SER A 407 -6.51 -12.81 -19.88
N GLN A 408 -7.75 -12.34 -19.99
CA GLN A 408 -8.96 -13.15 -20.08
C GLN A 408 -9.06 -13.81 -21.46
N SER A 409 -9.36 -15.11 -21.49
CA SER A 409 -9.60 -15.83 -22.75
C SER A 409 -10.76 -15.18 -23.53
N HIS A 410 -10.56 -14.97 -24.84
CA HIS A 410 -11.43 -14.24 -25.76
C HIS A 410 -12.93 -14.63 -25.74
N THR A 411 -13.28 -15.80 -25.21
CA THR A 411 -14.66 -16.30 -25.16
C THR A 411 -15.53 -15.67 -24.07
N HIS A 412 -14.96 -14.94 -23.09
CA HIS A 412 -15.71 -14.37 -21.96
C HIS A 412 -15.24 -12.96 -21.58
N GLN A 413 -15.16 -12.04 -22.53
CA GLN A 413 -14.78 -10.63 -22.27
C GLN A 413 -16.02 -9.73 -22.11
N PRO A 414 -16.64 -9.61 -20.93
CA PRO A 414 -17.44 -8.43 -20.68
C PRO A 414 -16.48 -7.26 -20.42
N TYR A 415 -16.71 -6.15 -21.12
CA TYR A 415 -16.15 -4.81 -20.85
C TYR A 415 -14.73 -4.48 -21.39
N VAL A 416 -14.13 -5.30 -22.25
CA VAL A 416 -12.93 -4.90 -23.01
C VAL A 416 -13.33 -4.56 -24.44
N LEU A 417 -13.54 -3.27 -24.73
CA LEU A 417 -13.55 -2.76 -26.11
C LEU A 417 -12.10 -2.43 -26.49
N GLY A 418 -11.37 -3.42 -26.98
CA GLY A 418 -10.07 -3.22 -27.64
C GLY A 418 -10.28 -3.05 -29.14
N ASN A 419 -9.61 -2.08 -29.77
CA ASN A 419 -9.29 -2.23 -31.18
C ASN A 419 -8.49 -3.54 -31.29
N GLY A 420 -8.86 -4.44 -32.19
CA GLY A 420 -8.25 -5.78 -32.34
C GLY A 420 -6.75 -5.80 -32.70
N GLU A 421 -6.03 -4.71 -32.48
CA GLU A 421 -4.59 -4.73 -32.34
C GLU A 421 -4.29 -5.28 -30.95
N GLU A 422 -3.52 -6.37 -30.90
CA GLU A 422 -2.78 -6.73 -29.69
C GLU A 422 -2.10 -5.43 -29.22
N SER A 423 -2.63 -4.80 -28.17
CA SER A 423 -1.97 -3.64 -27.61
C SER A 423 -0.65 -4.17 -27.10
N GLU A 424 0.44 -3.95 -27.85
CA GLU A 424 1.77 -4.38 -27.43
C GLU A 424 1.91 -3.91 -25.98
N PRO A 425 2.06 -4.84 -25.00
CA PRO A 425 2.17 -4.44 -23.62
C PRO A 425 3.36 -3.46 -23.54
N LYS A 426 3.14 -2.29 -22.93
CA LYS A 426 4.15 -1.24 -22.82
C LYS A 426 5.49 -1.85 -22.43
N ARG A 427 6.47 -1.91 -23.34
CA ARG A 427 7.80 -2.51 -23.09
C ARG A 427 8.32 -2.07 -21.72
N GLY A 428 8.53 -3.00 -20.80
CA GLY A 428 8.93 -2.71 -19.43
C GLY A 428 9.12 -3.97 -18.59
N VAL A 429 9.84 -3.86 -17.48
CA VAL A 429 10.30 -4.99 -16.62
C VAL A 429 9.16 -5.80 -15.98
N ILE A 430 7.88 -5.55 -16.27
CA ILE A 430 6.74 -6.33 -15.76
C ILE A 430 5.92 -6.97 -16.91
N THR A 431 6.21 -6.65 -18.18
CA THR A 431 5.39 -7.13 -19.31
C THR A 431 5.26 -8.64 -19.43
N ASP A 432 6.28 -9.39 -19.00
CA ASP A 432 6.28 -10.84 -19.10
C ASP A 432 5.30 -11.53 -18.11
N LEU A 433 4.74 -10.81 -17.12
CA LEU A 433 3.71 -11.28 -16.20
C LEU A 433 2.38 -11.41 -16.92
N TYR A 434 2.26 -10.75 -18.06
CA TYR A 434 1.01 -10.53 -18.77
C TYR A 434 0.82 -11.55 -19.88
N HIS A 435 1.86 -12.31 -20.22
CA HIS A 435 1.75 -13.43 -21.14
C HIS A 435 1.11 -14.65 -20.43
N PRO A 436 0.01 -15.22 -20.97
CA PRO A 436 -0.58 -16.42 -20.41
C PRO A 436 0.48 -17.52 -20.35
N PHE A 437 0.52 -18.26 -19.24
CA PHE A 437 1.44 -19.39 -19.07
C PHE A 437 1.14 -20.46 -20.14
N ILE A 438 1.86 -20.43 -21.25
CA ILE A 438 1.79 -21.49 -22.25
C ILE A 438 2.48 -22.70 -21.61
N SER A 439 1.67 -23.62 -21.09
CA SER A 439 2.16 -24.94 -20.66
C SER A 439 3.08 -25.49 -21.75
N ARG A 440 4.32 -25.88 -21.42
CA ARG A 440 5.28 -26.48 -22.38
C ARG A 440 4.68 -27.68 -23.13
N THR A 441 3.64 -28.30 -22.58
CA THR A 441 2.84 -29.35 -23.23
C THR A 441 2.08 -28.85 -24.46
N ALA A 442 1.62 -27.59 -24.49
CA ALA A 442 0.94 -26.99 -25.64
C ALA A 442 1.92 -26.66 -26.79
N LEU A 443 3.16 -26.25 -26.47
CA LEU A 443 4.23 -26.01 -27.44
C LEU A 443 4.71 -27.27 -28.17
N ASN A 444 4.57 -28.44 -27.56
CA ASN A 444 4.92 -29.71 -28.21
C ASN A 444 3.85 -30.20 -29.19
N ASN A 445 2.60 -29.74 -29.08
CA ASN A 445 1.54 -30.10 -30.01
C ASN A 445 1.50 -29.21 -31.26
N THR A 446 1.96 -27.95 -31.16
CA THR A 446 2.13 -27.06 -32.32
C THR A 446 3.40 -27.30 -33.13
N ARG A 447 4.35 -28.10 -32.63
CA ARG A 447 5.53 -28.57 -33.41
C ARG A 447 5.31 -29.92 -34.11
N ARG A 448 4.11 -30.49 -34.05
CA ARG A 448 3.74 -31.77 -34.69
C ARG A 448 2.58 -31.67 -35.68
N GLN A 449 2.27 -30.47 -36.19
CA GLN A 449 1.43 -30.29 -37.38
C GLN A 449 2.23 -29.67 -38.50
#